data_AF-A0A7K4DD69-F1
#
_entry.id   AF-A0A7K4DD69-F1
#
_cell.length_a   1.000
_cell.length_b   1.000
_cell.length_c   1.000
_cell.angle_alpha   90.00
_cell.angle_beta   90.00
_cell.angle_gamma   90.00
#
_symmetry.space_group_name_H-M   'P 1'
#
loop_
_entity.id
_entity.type
_entity.pdbx_description
1 polymer ?
#
loop_
_entity_poly.entity_id
_entity_poly.type
_entity_poly.pdbx_seq_one_letter_code
_entity_poly.pdbx_strand_id
1 'polypeptide(L)'
;MKRFIHTMVIAIALVVAILLIGGPASAQLIPPGPGPGPTSAPSGATALTSGPGDKMYPAISGNTVVWLDNSTRSVQVCDVASGQSLTIAGNDSSAVVFMRQVDISGNSVVWTGMNAATGASDIYLYDTAKGSVTPLTNDPAYQAFPSVSDNFVCWVDLDMETEKGQIHWCSTDAGDSELIKFATSELSSPQTGSTASNQLYPAVGGETLAWLDDEGNASGHLNLNWFAGARKDWVVFDSTTTPISPPAVSSDGRLIVWVVEAKGSSVLLMADTVAREVTSITGTEAMPANPAVDGNYIVWTDNRNGNGDIYLYDIQSGQERQITSDSTEQAFPDISGNRIVWMGQDTGQWEIYEMEVTGTPVPPAPGPSAPVPPAPGPSAPVPPAPGPSAPVPPAPVPPAPGPSAPVPPAPGPSAPVPPAPGPSDGLTITGDDIANLQWQEDPAMPGWLTARDPARGLTFYVDPDIPDIIIIITDSGEWYGYSSTTGLVSLDV
;
A
#
# COMPACT_ATOMS: atom_id res chain seq x y z
N MET A 1 -13.82 -11.25 5.00
CA MET A 1 -13.70 -11.35 3.54
C MET A 1 -14.93 -11.84 2.78
N LYS A 2 -15.31 -13.14 2.72
CA LYS A 2 -16.35 -13.62 1.76
C LYS A 2 -17.65 -12.79 1.73
N ARG A 3 -18.21 -12.36 2.87
CA ARG A 3 -19.36 -11.43 2.89
C ARG A 3 -19.08 -10.04 2.30
N PHE A 4 -17.88 -9.50 2.48
CA PHE A 4 -17.49 -8.18 1.97
C PHE A 4 -17.32 -8.22 0.44
N ILE A 5 -16.56 -9.19 -0.08
CA ILE A 5 -16.38 -9.39 -1.53
C ILE A 5 -17.73 -9.68 -2.21
N HIS A 6 -18.50 -10.62 -1.68
CA HIS A 6 -19.83 -10.95 -2.21
C HIS A 6 -20.80 -9.74 -2.12
N THR A 7 -20.78 -8.96 -1.03
CA THR A 7 -21.55 -7.70 -0.95
C THR A 7 -21.01 -6.62 -1.89
N MET A 8 -19.72 -6.59 -2.25
CA MET A 8 -19.17 -5.64 -3.23
C MET A 8 -19.51 -6.03 -4.67
N VAL A 9 -19.41 -7.32 -5.05
CA VAL A 9 -19.87 -7.80 -6.36
C VAL A 9 -21.38 -7.58 -6.51
N ILE A 10 -22.16 -7.86 -5.44
CA ILE A 10 -23.58 -7.51 -5.37
C ILE A 10 -23.81 -5.99 -5.40
N ALA A 11 -22.93 -5.16 -4.82
CA ALA A 11 -23.05 -3.70 -4.87
C ALA A 11 -22.78 -3.16 -6.28
N ILE A 12 -21.78 -3.67 -7.00
CA ILE A 12 -21.52 -3.34 -8.40
C ILE A 12 -22.73 -3.76 -9.25
N ALA A 13 -23.26 -4.98 -9.07
CA ALA A 13 -24.46 -5.45 -9.76
C ALA A 13 -25.73 -4.63 -9.41
N LEU A 14 -25.89 -4.19 -8.15
CA LEU A 14 -26.99 -3.33 -7.73
C LEU A 14 -26.87 -1.91 -8.29
N VAL A 15 -25.65 -1.37 -8.38
CA VAL A 15 -25.36 -0.10 -9.06
C VAL A 15 -25.76 -0.22 -10.53
N VAL A 16 -25.29 -1.24 -11.26
CA VAL A 16 -25.74 -1.52 -12.65
C VAL A 16 -27.28 -1.56 -12.75
N ALA A 17 -27.95 -2.28 -11.84
CA ALA A 17 -29.42 -2.41 -11.84
C ALA A 17 -30.17 -1.08 -11.57
N ILE A 18 -29.58 -0.16 -10.79
CA ILE A 18 -30.15 1.17 -10.47
C ILE A 18 -29.89 2.20 -11.58
N LEU A 19 -28.78 2.05 -12.33
CA LEU A 19 -28.33 3.06 -13.29
C LEU A 19 -29.23 3.18 -14.54
N LEU A 20 -29.98 2.11 -14.89
CA LEU A 20 -30.94 1.97 -16.03
C LEU A 20 -32.08 3.02 -16.11
N ILE A 21 -32.13 3.98 -15.18
CA ILE A 21 -33.18 5.02 -15.07
C ILE A 21 -32.65 6.42 -15.44
N GLY A 22 -31.32 6.61 -15.56
CA GLY A 22 -30.70 7.89 -15.91
C GLY A 22 -30.18 7.92 -17.35
N GLY A 23 -30.64 8.88 -18.16
CA GLY A 23 -30.11 9.12 -19.51
C GLY A 23 -28.77 9.88 -19.52
N PRO A 24 -28.01 9.82 -20.63
CA PRO A 24 -26.65 10.38 -20.70
C PRO A 24 -26.62 11.91 -20.61
N ALA A 25 -25.59 12.44 -19.94
CA ALA A 25 -25.35 13.87 -19.84
C ALA A 25 -24.77 14.45 -21.15
N SER A 26 -25.35 15.55 -21.64
CA SER A 26 -24.80 16.30 -22.78
C SER A 26 -23.69 17.23 -22.34
N ALA A 27 -22.59 17.29 -23.09
CA ALA A 27 -21.47 18.18 -22.80
C ALA A 27 -21.91 19.65 -22.72
N GLN A 28 -21.55 20.31 -21.63
CA GLN A 28 -21.69 21.76 -21.46
C GLN A 28 -20.40 22.32 -20.87
N LEU A 29 -19.99 23.50 -21.36
CA LEU A 29 -19.07 24.34 -20.62
C LEU A 29 -19.82 24.85 -19.38
N ILE A 30 -19.58 24.22 -18.24
CA ILE A 30 -19.97 24.79 -16.95
C ILE A 30 -19.18 26.10 -16.83
N PRO A 31 -19.84 27.28 -16.79
CA PRO A 31 -19.12 28.53 -16.53
C PRO A 31 -18.47 28.41 -15.14
N PRO A 32 -17.29 29.01 -14.92
CA PRO A 32 -16.59 28.87 -13.64
C PRO A 32 -17.55 29.16 -12.50
N GLY A 33 -17.65 28.22 -11.56
CA GLY A 33 -18.44 28.38 -10.35
C GLY A 33 -18.02 29.65 -9.62
N PRO A 34 -18.87 30.21 -8.72
CA PRO A 34 -18.47 31.36 -7.92
C PRO A 34 -17.17 31.00 -7.18
N GLY A 35 -16.07 31.68 -7.56
CA GLY A 35 -14.74 31.42 -7.01
C GLY A 35 -14.75 31.50 -5.48
N PRO A 36 -13.89 30.72 -4.81
CA PRO A 36 -14.10 30.18 -3.47
C PRO A 36 -14.78 31.17 -2.52
N GLY A 37 -16.04 30.87 -2.20
CA GLY A 37 -16.80 31.65 -1.23
C GLY A 37 -16.15 31.58 0.16
N PRO A 38 -16.35 32.59 1.03
CA PRO A 38 -15.73 32.64 2.35
C PRO A 38 -16.39 31.70 3.38
N THR A 39 -16.59 30.43 3.00
CA THR A 39 -16.66 29.31 3.93
C THR A 39 -15.24 28.95 4.34
N SER A 40 -14.94 28.91 5.64
CA SER A 40 -13.63 28.50 6.14
C SER A 40 -13.35 27.06 5.73
N ALA A 41 -12.40 26.86 4.82
CA ALA A 41 -11.96 25.54 4.40
C ALA A 41 -11.29 24.78 5.57
N PRO A 42 -11.45 23.45 5.65
CA PRO A 42 -10.93 22.63 6.73
C PRO A 42 -9.41 22.80 6.86
N SER A 43 -8.94 22.97 8.09
CA SER A 43 -7.52 22.99 8.49
C SER A 43 -6.53 23.87 7.68
N GLY A 44 -7.01 24.79 6.84
CA GLY A 44 -6.18 25.67 5.99
C GLY A 44 -6.04 25.25 4.52
N ALA A 45 -6.83 24.27 4.08
CA ALA A 45 -6.93 23.84 2.68
C ALA A 45 -7.57 24.88 1.75
N THR A 46 -7.58 24.61 0.44
CA THR A 46 -8.42 25.30 -0.55
C THR A 46 -9.57 24.37 -0.97
N ALA A 47 -10.80 24.88 -1.04
CA ALA A 47 -11.90 24.17 -1.69
C ALA A 47 -11.76 24.30 -3.22
N LEU A 48 -11.64 23.17 -3.93
CA LEU A 48 -11.62 23.13 -5.40
C LEU A 48 -13.02 23.10 -6.00
N THR A 49 -14.00 22.53 -5.30
CA THR A 49 -15.39 22.48 -5.73
C THR A 49 -16.31 23.21 -4.74
N SER A 50 -17.47 23.64 -5.26
CA SER A 50 -18.61 24.04 -4.44
C SER A 50 -19.90 23.88 -5.24
N GLY A 51 -20.99 23.44 -4.61
CA GLY A 51 -22.33 23.52 -5.21
C GLY A 51 -23.23 22.32 -4.89
N PRO A 52 -24.21 22.03 -5.76
CA PRO A 52 -25.05 20.85 -5.60
C PRO A 52 -24.34 19.56 -6.06
N GLY A 53 -24.64 18.46 -5.37
CA GLY A 53 -24.24 17.10 -5.72
C GLY A 53 -22.87 16.70 -5.20
N ASP A 54 -22.72 15.45 -4.78
CA ASP A 54 -21.45 14.93 -4.28
C ASP A 54 -20.36 14.87 -5.36
N LYS A 55 -19.16 15.30 -4.97
CA LYS A 55 -17.92 15.27 -5.76
C LYS A 55 -17.03 14.20 -5.14
N MET A 56 -16.75 13.14 -5.90
CA MET A 56 -16.31 11.86 -5.34
C MET A 56 -14.98 11.38 -5.94
N TYR A 57 -14.20 10.68 -5.11
CA TYR A 57 -12.99 9.95 -5.44
C TYR A 57 -12.00 10.76 -6.30
N PRO A 58 -11.37 11.81 -5.74
CA PRO A 58 -10.39 12.60 -6.48
C PRO A 58 -9.10 11.80 -6.74
N ALA A 59 -8.45 12.12 -7.86
CA ALA A 59 -7.09 11.72 -8.18
C ALA A 59 -6.30 12.94 -8.72
N ILE A 60 -4.97 12.96 -8.57
CA ILE A 60 -4.12 14.12 -8.92
C ILE A 60 -2.83 13.74 -9.66
N SER A 61 -2.53 14.51 -10.70
CA SER A 61 -1.22 14.53 -11.37
C SER A 61 -0.70 15.96 -11.49
N GLY A 62 0.29 16.32 -10.66
CA GLY A 62 0.90 17.65 -10.61
C GLY A 62 -0.06 18.75 -10.16
N ASN A 63 -0.62 19.50 -11.11
CA ASN A 63 -1.66 20.51 -10.85
C ASN A 63 -3.04 20.10 -11.41
N THR A 64 -3.13 18.99 -12.16
CA THR A 64 -4.39 18.52 -12.73
C THR A 64 -5.07 17.57 -11.74
N VAL A 65 -6.28 17.92 -11.32
CA VAL A 65 -7.11 17.13 -10.40
C VAL A 65 -8.34 16.65 -11.15
N VAL A 66 -8.68 15.37 -11.00
CA VAL A 66 -9.89 14.77 -11.58
C VAL A 66 -10.78 14.21 -10.49
N TRP A 67 -12.09 14.17 -10.71
CA TRP A 67 -13.06 13.55 -9.79
C TRP A 67 -14.33 13.14 -10.53
N LEU A 68 -15.17 12.34 -9.85
CA LEU A 68 -16.45 11.87 -10.34
C LEU A 68 -17.59 12.73 -9.75
N ASP A 69 -18.42 13.34 -10.60
CA ASP A 69 -19.62 14.06 -10.15
C ASP A 69 -20.83 13.12 -10.09
N ASN A 70 -21.37 12.93 -8.89
CA ASN A 70 -22.47 11.98 -8.62
C ASN A 70 -23.80 12.37 -9.28
N SER A 71 -24.05 13.67 -9.43
CA SER A 71 -25.34 14.17 -9.95
C SER A 71 -25.45 14.10 -11.48
N THR A 72 -24.33 14.23 -12.17
CA THR A 72 -24.24 14.18 -13.64
C THR A 72 -23.67 12.86 -14.17
N ARG A 73 -23.10 12.02 -13.30
CA ARG A 73 -22.37 10.78 -13.65
C ARG A 73 -21.29 11.04 -14.70
N SER A 74 -20.46 12.05 -14.44
CA SER A 74 -19.41 12.51 -15.35
C SER A 74 -18.06 12.61 -14.65
N VAL A 75 -16.99 12.49 -15.44
CA VAL A 75 -15.65 12.85 -14.98
C VAL A 75 -15.44 14.35 -15.18
N GLN A 76 -14.93 15.00 -14.15
CA GLN A 76 -14.54 16.40 -14.15
C GLN A 76 -13.02 16.49 -14.05
N VAL A 77 -12.45 17.52 -14.67
CA VAL A 77 -11.01 17.85 -14.66
C VAL A 77 -10.87 19.30 -14.22
N CYS A 78 -9.87 19.62 -13.40
CA CYS A 78 -9.50 20.99 -13.06
C CYS A 78 -7.97 21.15 -13.05
N ASP A 79 -7.45 22.21 -13.67
CA ASP A 79 -6.09 22.69 -13.40
C ASP A 79 -6.13 23.67 -12.22
N VAL A 80 -5.53 23.27 -11.10
CA VAL A 80 -5.50 24.04 -9.85
C VAL A 80 -4.76 25.36 -10.00
N ALA A 81 -3.78 25.46 -10.91
CA ALA A 81 -2.97 26.67 -11.09
C ALA A 81 -3.72 27.82 -11.79
N SER A 82 -4.67 27.50 -12.68
CA SER A 82 -5.50 28.47 -13.40
C SER A 82 -6.95 28.54 -12.91
N GLY A 83 -7.42 27.54 -12.16
CA GLY A 83 -8.81 27.38 -11.77
C GLY A 83 -9.75 27.06 -12.95
N GLN A 84 -9.22 26.53 -14.05
CA GLN A 84 -10.02 26.12 -15.20
C GLN A 84 -10.51 24.68 -15.02
N SER A 85 -11.83 24.49 -15.07
CA SER A 85 -12.47 23.17 -15.02
C SER A 85 -13.15 22.79 -16.34
N LEU A 86 -13.23 21.48 -16.60
CA LEU A 86 -13.91 20.89 -17.76
C LEU A 86 -14.62 19.59 -17.37
N THR A 87 -15.86 19.42 -17.83
CA THR A 87 -16.55 18.13 -17.84
C THR A 87 -16.14 17.32 -19.07
N ILE A 88 -15.63 16.10 -18.88
CA ILE A 88 -15.35 15.18 -19.99
C ILE A 88 -16.69 14.73 -20.60
N ALA A 89 -16.79 14.77 -21.93
CA ALA A 89 -17.96 14.29 -22.64
C ALA A 89 -18.07 12.76 -22.52
N GLY A 90 -19.20 12.26 -22.01
CA GLY A 90 -19.36 10.83 -21.72
C GLY A 90 -19.34 9.89 -22.93
N ASN A 91 -19.43 10.40 -24.17
CA ASN A 91 -19.47 9.60 -25.41
C ASN A 91 -20.44 8.40 -25.32
N ASP A 92 -21.72 8.70 -25.07
CA ASP A 92 -22.80 7.72 -24.83
C ASP A 92 -22.58 6.75 -23.65
N SER A 93 -21.61 7.05 -22.77
CA SER A 93 -21.43 6.41 -21.45
C SER A 93 -21.81 7.35 -20.29
N SER A 94 -21.92 6.78 -19.09
CA SER A 94 -22.01 7.49 -17.81
C SER A 94 -20.94 6.95 -16.85
N ALA A 95 -20.17 7.82 -16.21
CA ALA A 95 -19.07 7.40 -15.34
C ALA A 95 -19.57 6.64 -14.10
N VAL A 96 -18.84 5.61 -13.69
CA VAL A 96 -19.17 4.80 -12.50
C VAL A 96 -18.74 5.53 -11.24
N VAL A 97 -19.70 6.13 -10.52
CA VAL A 97 -19.40 6.91 -9.30
C VAL A 97 -19.28 5.99 -8.08
N PHE A 98 -18.23 5.18 -8.06
CA PHE A 98 -17.87 4.24 -6.99
C PHE A 98 -16.36 4.25 -6.74
N MET A 99 -15.91 3.56 -5.68
CA MET A 99 -14.53 3.46 -5.18
C MET A 99 -13.46 3.59 -6.28
N ARG A 100 -12.84 4.78 -6.39
CA ARG A 100 -11.80 5.15 -7.37
C ARG A 100 -11.92 4.43 -8.73
N GLN A 101 -13.01 4.71 -9.44
CA GLN A 101 -13.18 4.34 -10.85
C GLN A 101 -12.69 5.45 -11.80
N VAL A 102 -11.75 6.29 -11.35
CA VAL A 102 -11.08 7.35 -12.12
C VAL A 102 -9.64 7.48 -11.62
N ASP A 103 -8.71 7.73 -12.54
CA ASP A 103 -7.28 7.95 -12.25
C ASP A 103 -6.66 8.91 -13.29
N ILE A 104 -5.51 9.52 -12.99
CA ILE A 104 -4.80 10.46 -13.88
C ILE A 104 -3.27 10.36 -13.77
N SER A 105 -2.60 10.31 -14.92
CA SER A 105 -1.14 10.52 -15.01
C SER A 105 -0.79 11.41 -16.20
N GLY A 106 -0.08 12.50 -15.94
CA GLY A 106 0.30 13.51 -16.94
C GLY A 106 -0.92 14.12 -17.64
N ASN A 107 -1.13 13.75 -18.90
CA ASN A 107 -2.26 14.17 -19.73
C ASN A 107 -3.32 13.06 -19.90
N SER A 108 -3.10 11.87 -19.34
CA SER A 108 -3.94 10.68 -19.49
C SER A 108 -4.92 10.58 -18.32
N VAL A 109 -6.21 10.81 -18.55
CA VAL A 109 -7.28 10.54 -17.56
C VAL A 109 -8.00 9.26 -17.94
N VAL A 110 -8.09 8.29 -17.04
CA VAL A 110 -8.83 7.04 -17.27
C VAL A 110 -10.02 6.91 -16.32
N TRP A 111 -11.10 6.28 -16.78
CA TRP A 111 -12.25 5.96 -15.92
C TRP A 111 -13.06 4.77 -16.45
N THR A 112 -13.85 4.16 -15.56
CA THR A 112 -14.88 3.20 -15.97
C THR A 112 -16.18 3.94 -16.28
N GLY A 113 -16.70 3.74 -17.48
CA GLY A 113 -18.00 4.27 -17.93
C GLY A 113 -18.97 3.14 -18.24
N MET A 114 -20.23 3.26 -17.82
CA MET A 114 -21.29 2.36 -18.27
C MET A 114 -21.86 2.84 -19.60
N ASN A 115 -21.78 1.96 -20.59
CA ASN A 115 -22.25 2.18 -21.95
C ASN A 115 -23.79 2.18 -21.99
N ALA A 116 -24.41 3.30 -22.40
CA ALA A 116 -25.86 3.47 -22.30
C ALA A 116 -26.67 2.58 -23.26
N ALA A 117 -26.02 1.94 -24.25
CA ALA A 117 -26.68 1.04 -25.20
C ALA A 117 -26.61 -0.44 -24.78
N THR A 118 -25.55 -0.87 -24.10
CA THR A 118 -25.34 -2.27 -23.70
C THR A 118 -25.54 -2.54 -22.21
N GLY A 119 -25.31 -1.53 -21.35
CA GLY A 119 -25.23 -1.71 -19.89
C GLY A 119 -23.92 -2.33 -19.40
N ALA A 120 -22.96 -2.60 -20.29
CA ALA A 120 -21.59 -3.03 -19.93
C ALA A 120 -20.79 -1.84 -19.35
N SER A 121 -19.74 -2.15 -18.59
CA SER A 121 -18.82 -1.17 -18.02
C SER A 121 -17.47 -1.23 -18.73
N ASP A 122 -17.24 -0.27 -19.62
CA ASP A 122 -16.02 -0.14 -20.44
C ASP A 122 -15.00 0.80 -19.76
N ILE A 123 -13.70 0.63 -20.04
CA ILE A 123 -12.64 1.57 -19.67
C ILE A 123 -12.45 2.60 -20.77
N TYR A 124 -12.42 3.87 -20.40
CA TYR A 124 -12.19 5.01 -21.29
C TYR A 124 -10.93 5.75 -20.91
N LEU A 125 -10.27 6.34 -21.91
CA LEU A 125 -9.13 7.24 -21.80
C LEU A 125 -9.48 8.60 -22.40
N TYR A 126 -9.12 9.68 -21.73
CA TYR A 126 -9.17 11.05 -22.24
C TYR A 126 -7.78 11.66 -22.21
N ASP A 127 -7.35 12.16 -23.36
CA ASP A 127 -6.11 12.92 -23.51
C ASP A 127 -6.45 14.42 -23.35
N THR A 128 -5.97 15.02 -22.26
CA THR A 128 -6.24 16.44 -21.92
C THR A 128 -5.59 17.43 -22.89
N ALA A 129 -4.53 17.03 -23.60
CA ALA A 129 -3.82 17.86 -24.56
C ALA A 129 -4.43 17.79 -25.98
N LYS A 130 -4.98 16.64 -26.36
CA LYS A 130 -5.73 16.45 -27.62
C LYS A 130 -7.21 16.83 -27.49
N GLY A 131 -7.77 16.77 -26.28
CA GLY A 131 -9.20 16.99 -26.02
C GLY A 131 -10.10 15.86 -26.50
N SER A 132 -9.59 14.62 -26.60
CA SER A 132 -10.25 13.48 -27.23
C SER A 132 -10.44 12.30 -26.28
N VAL A 133 -11.63 11.68 -26.31
CA VAL A 133 -11.97 10.45 -25.58
C VAL A 133 -11.84 9.23 -26.50
N THR A 134 -11.21 8.17 -26.00
CA THR A 134 -11.03 6.86 -26.66
C THR A 134 -11.47 5.74 -25.71
N PRO A 135 -12.38 4.84 -26.11
CA PRO A 135 -12.63 3.61 -25.37
C PRO A 135 -11.44 2.65 -25.52
N LEU A 136 -10.92 2.12 -24.41
CA LEU A 136 -9.85 1.12 -24.38
C LEU A 136 -10.40 -0.32 -24.39
N THR A 137 -11.63 -0.50 -23.91
CA THR A 137 -12.38 -1.76 -23.97
C THR A 137 -13.74 -1.54 -24.65
N ASN A 138 -14.35 -2.63 -25.13
CA ASN A 138 -15.63 -2.64 -25.84
C ASN A 138 -16.28 -4.03 -25.85
N ASP A 139 -15.95 -4.85 -24.86
CA ASP A 139 -16.18 -6.30 -24.83
C ASP A 139 -16.97 -6.70 -23.57
N PRO A 140 -17.68 -7.86 -23.58
CA PRO A 140 -18.82 -8.08 -22.69
C PRO A 140 -18.47 -8.46 -21.24
N ALA A 141 -17.19 -8.40 -20.85
CA ALA A 141 -16.81 -8.47 -19.44
C ALA A 141 -17.18 -7.17 -18.69
N TYR A 142 -17.12 -7.19 -17.36
CA TYR A 142 -17.30 -5.98 -16.56
C TYR A 142 -15.93 -5.40 -16.20
N GLN A 143 -15.43 -4.45 -17.00
CA GLN A 143 -14.14 -3.84 -16.69
C GLN A 143 -14.29 -2.74 -15.62
N ALA A 144 -13.38 -2.73 -14.65
CA ALA A 144 -13.45 -1.86 -13.46
C ALA A 144 -12.06 -1.53 -12.92
N PHE A 145 -12.00 -0.58 -11.97
CA PHE A 145 -10.80 -0.15 -11.24
C PHE A 145 -9.59 0.14 -12.17
N PRO A 146 -9.72 1.09 -13.13
CA PRO A 146 -8.61 1.48 -13.98
C PRO A 146 -7.59 2.32 -13.19
N SER A 147 -6.32 2.12 -13.49
CA SER A 147 -5.22 2.98 -13.04
C SER A 147 -4.25 3.26 -14.20
N VAL A 148 -3.56 4.40 -14.17
CA VAL A 148 -2.71 4.90 -15.26
C VAL A 148 -1.40 5.48 -14.74
N SER A 149 -0.29 5.16 -15.40
CA SER A 149 1.02 5.80 -15.14
C SER A 149 1.79 5.97 -16.44
N ASP A 150 2.24 7.19 -16.71
CA ASP A 150 2.82 7.61 -18.01
C ASP A 150 1.96 7.12 -19.19
N ASN A 151 2.43 6.07 -19.88
CA ASN A 151 1.82 5.47 -21.07
C ASN A 151 1.35 4.02 -20.83
N PHE A 152 1.13 3.62 -19.58
CA PHE A 152 0.56 2.33 -19.18
C PHE A 152 -0.81 2.52 -18.54
N VAL A 153 -1.78 1.68 -18.93
CA VAL A 153 -3.10 1.61 -18.29
C VAL A 153 -3.37 0.17 -17.89
N CYS A 154 -3.81 -0.05 -16.66
CA CYS A 154 -4.24 -1.36 -16.15
C CYS A 154 -5.66 -1.29 -15.59
N TRP A 155 -6.38 -2.40 -15.61
CA TRP A 155 -7.75 -2.55 -15.08
C TRP A 155 -8.03 -4.01 -14.74
N VAL A 156 -9.18 -4.29 -14.10
CA VAL A 156 -9.65 -5.67 -13.88
C VAL A 156 -10.87 -5.97 -14.74
N ASP A 157 -10.85 -7.10 -15.46
CA ASP A 157 -12.04 -7.70 -16.08
C ASP A 157 -12.71 -8.62 -15.04
N LEU A 158 -13.95 -8.32 -14.66
CA LEU A 158 -14.70 -9.09 -13.67
C LEU A 158 -15.67 -10.08 -14.33
N ASP A 159 -15.52 -11.37 -13.99
CA ASP A 159 -16.47 -12.44 -14.30
C ASP A 159 -17.56 -12.52 -13.22
N MET A 160 -18.79 -12.17 -13.61
CA MET A 160 -19.96 -12.15 -12.74
C MET A 160 -20.61 -13.54 -12.54
N GLU A 161 -20.19 -14.59 -13.26
CA GLU A 161 -20.60 -15.97 -12.98
C GLU A 161 -19.71 -16.65 -11.93
N THR A 162 -18.41 -16.32 -11.88
CA THR A 162 -17.46 -16.91 -10.91
C THR A 162 -17.07 -16.00 -9.74
N GLU A 163 -17.45 -14.72 -9.75
CA GLU A 163 -17.03 -13.68 -8.81
C GLU A 163 -15.49 -13.47 -8.76
N LYS A 164 -14.81 -13.67 -9.91
CA LYS A 164 -13.36 -13.53 -10.05
C LYS A 164 -12.96 -12.43 -11.03
N GLY A 165 -11.90 -11.70 -10.69
CA GLY A 165 -11.25 -10.74 -11.58
C GLY A 165 -9.98 -11.32 -12.23
N GLN A 166 -9.64 -10.78 -13.41
CA GLN A 166 -8.32 -10.94 -14.05
C GLN A 166 -7.75 -9.57 -14.37
N ILE A 167 -6.46 -9.34 -14.06
CA ILE A 167 -5.81 -8.05 -14.35
C ILE A 167 -5.34 -8.02 -15.80
N HIS A 168 -5.79 -7.00 -16.50
CA HIS A 168 -5.34 -6.64 -17.84
C HIS A 168 -4.58 -5.32 -17.84
N TRP A 169 -3.67 -5.17 -18.79
CA TRP A 169 -2.99 -3.90 -19.04
C TRP A 169 -2.65 -3.73 -20.52
N CYS A 170 -2.44 -2.49 -20.93
CA CYS A 170 -1.95 -2.11 -22.25
C CYS A 170 -1.01 -0.90 -22.17
N SER A 171 -0.36 -0.57 -23.29
CA SER A 171 0.37 0.69 -23.45
C SER A 171 -0.29 1.59 -24.50
N THR A 172 -0.33 2.89 -24.22
CA THR A 172 -0.92 3.92 -25.09
C THR A 172 0.04 4.43 -26.17
N ASP A 173 1.32 4.06 -26.11
CA ASP A 173 2.36 4.42 -27.10
C ASP A 173 2.23 3.69 -28.46
N ALA A 174 1.30 2.73 -28.59
CA ALA A 174 1.17 1.85 -29.76
C ALA A 174 0.80 2.57 -31.08
N GLY A 175 0.42 3.85 -31.05
CA GLY A 175 -0.03 4.61 -32.22
C GLY A 175 -1.32 4.05 -32.82
N ASP A 176 -1.48 4.12 -34.15
CA ASP A 176 -2.64 3.56 -34.87
C ASP A 176 -2.63 2.01 -34.97
N SER A 177 -1.89 1.31 -34.10
CA SER A 177 -1.90 -0.16 -34.02
C SER A 177 -2.76 -0.65 -32.84
N GLU A 178 -3.25 -1.89 -32.92
CA GLU A 178 -4.20 -2.44 -31.96
C GLU A 178 -3.64 -2.41 -30.53
N LEU A 179 -4.47 -1.99 -29.56
CA LEU A 179 -4.13 -2.01 -28.14
C LEU A 179 -3.71 -3.42 -27.72
N ILE A 180 -2.42 -3.62 -27.45
CA ILE A 180 -1.91 -4.91 -27.00
C ILE A 180 -2.35 -5.09 -25.55
N LYS A 181 -3.52 -5.71 -25.36
CA LYS A 181 -3.99 -6.20 -24.06
C LYS A 181 -3.13 -7.41 -23.67
N PHE A 182 -2.44 -7.32 -22.55
CA PHE A 182 -1.83 -8.47 -21.88
C PHE A 182 -2.67 -8.85 -20.66
N ALA A 183 -2.75 -10.14 -20.34
CA ALA A 183 -3.22 -10.61 -19.04
C ALA A 183 -2.01 -10.86 -18.12
N THR A 184 -2.14 -10.66 -16.81
CA THR A 184 -1.03 -11.02 -15.89
C THR A 184 -0.76 -12.53 -15.82
N SER A 185 -1.68 -13.38 -16.30
CA SER A 185 -1.46 -14.81 -16.53
C SER A 185 -0.48 -15.12 -17.68
N GLU A 186 -0.13 -14.13 -18.51
CA GLU A 186 0.94 -14.21 -19.51
C GLU A 186 2.30 -13.75 -18.96
N LEU A 187 2.32 -13.08 -17.80
CA LEU A 187 3.53 -12.94 -17.00
C LEU A 187 3.80 -14.29 -16.33
N SER A 188 5.06 -14.72 -16.30
CA SER A 188 5.43 -16.07 -15.86
C SER A 188 5.38 -16.22 -14.33
N SER A 189 4.18 -16.39 -13.77
CA SER A 189 3.98 -16.80 -12.38
C SER A 189 4.66 -18.17 -12.13
N PRO A 190 5.47 -18.31 -11.07
CA PRO A 190 6.06 -19.59 -10.68
C PRO A 190 5.04 -20.56 -10.04
N GLN A 191 3.80 -20.11 -9.79
CA GLN A 191 2.73 -20.88 -9.14
C GLN A 191 1.53 -21.00 -10.07
N THR A 192 1.42 -22.10 -10.82
CA THR A 192 0.27 -22.36 -11.74
C THR A 192 -0.35 -23.76 -11.54
N GLY A 193 -0.76 -24.04 -10.30
CA GLY A 193 -1.51 -25.23 -9.89
C GLY A 193 -2.96 -25.33 -10.39
N SER A 194 -3.20 -25.09 -11.69
CA SER A 194 -4.45 -25.40 -12.43
C SER A 194 -5.78 -24.97 -11.78
N THR A 195 -5.82 -23.85 -11.06
CA THR A 195 -7.06 -23.17 -10.66
C THR A 195 -7.02 -21.72 -11.10
N ALA A 196 -8.15 -21.17 -11.52
CA ALA A 196 -8.23 -19.74 -11.85
C ALA A 196 -8.13 -18.94 -10.55
N SER A 197 -7.14 -18.05 -10.45
CA SER A 197 -7.01 -17.15 -9.31
C SER A 197 -7.98 -15.96 -9.42
N ASN A 198 -8.14 -15.21 -8.32
CA ASN A 198 -9.00 -14.03 -8.25
C ASN A 198 -8.14 -12.78 -8.06
N GLN A 199 -7.97 -12.00 -9.12
CA GLN A 199 -7.08 -10.86 -9.16
C GLN A 199 -7.87 -9.55 -9.13
N LEU A 200 -7.55 -8.66 -8.20
CA LEU A 200 -8.36 -7.48 -7.88
C LEU A 200 -7.49 -6.25 -7.60
N TYR A 201 -8.07 -5.07 -7.82
CA TYR A 201 -7.50 -3.76 -7.47
C TYR A 201 -6.08 -3.53 -8.02
N PRO A 202 -5.91 -3.46 -9.35
CA PRO A 202 -4.63 -3.10 -9.94
C PRO A 202 -4.32 -1.61 -9.70
N ALA A 203 -3.05 -1.31 -9.45
CA ALA A 203 -2.51 0.04 -9.38
C ALA A 203 -1.15 0.06 -10.09
N VAL A 204 -0.88 1.11 -10.87
CA VAL A 204 0.36 1.23 -11.66
C VAL A 204 1.09 2.53 -11.33
N GLY A 205 2.42 2.45 -11.24
CA GLY A 205 3.31 3.58 -11.00
C GLY A 205 4.62 3.36 -11.75
N GLY A 206 4.99 4.24 -12.68
CA GLY A 206 6.12 4.03 -13.58
C GLY A 206 6.03 2.68 -14.30
N GLU A 207 7.05 1.82 -14.12
CA GLU A 207 7.06 0.44 -14.64
C GLU A 207 6.64 -0.63 -13.61
N THR A 208 6.07 -0.24 -12.46
CA THR A 208 5.58 -1.16 -11.42
C THR A 208 4.06 -1.30 -11.49
N LEU A 209 3.58 -2.52 -11.69
CA LEU A 209 2.17 -2.90 -11.55
C LEU A 209 2.00 -3.71 -10.26
N ALA A 210 1.06 -3.32 -9.40
CA ALA A 210 0.71 -4.02 -8.16
C ALA A 210 -0.79 -4.38 -8.13
N TRP A 211 -1.16 -5.52 -7.55
CA TRP A 211 -2.55 -5.98 -7.41
C TRP A 211 -2.69 -6.96 -6.24
N LEU A 212 -3.92 -7.30 -5.89
CA LEU A 212 -4.22 -8.37 -4.91
C LEU A 212 -4.64 -9.65 -5.64
N ASP A 213 -4.13 -10.81 -5.22
CA ASP A 213 -4.40 -12.11 -5.85
C ASP A 213 -4.74 -13.18 -4.81
N ASP A 214 -5.72 -14.07 -5.09
CA ASP A 214 -5.99 -15.25 -4.26
C ASP A 214 -5.09 -16.46 -4.59
N GLU A 215 -4.28 -16.39 -5.65
CA GLU A 215 -3.37 -17.44 -6.13
C GLU A 215 -4.07 -18.80 -6.37
N GLY A 216 -5.39 -18.81 -6.55
CA GLY A 216 -6.23 -20.02 -6.66
C GLY A 216 -6.54 -20.69 -5.32
N ASN A 217 -6.08 -20.13 -4.20
CA ASN A 217 -6.17 -20.71 -2.87
C ASN A 217 -7.62 -20.82 -2.39
N ALA A 218 -8.04 -22.03 -2.02
CA ALA A 218 -9.40 -22.33 -1.52
C ALA A 218 -9.80 -21.53 -0.25
N SER A 219 -8.84 -20.95 0.46
CA SER A 219 -9.09 -20.00 1.56
C SER A 219 -9.79 -18.71 1.09
N GLY A 220 -9.46 -18.21 -0.11
CA GLY A 220 -9.81 -16.88 -0.57
C GLY A 220 -9.12 -15.75 0.23
N HIS A 221 -7.93 -16.02 0.79
CA HIS A 221 -7.02 -14.98 1.28
C HIS A 221 -6.35 -14.30 0.08
N LEU A 222 -6.20 -12.97 0.13
CA LEU A 222 -5.55 -12.20 -0.93
C LEU A 222 -4.13 -11.83 -0.50
N ASN A 223 -3.12 -12.13 -1.32
CA ASN A 223 -1.75 -11.66 -1.16
C ASN A 223 -1.50 -10.41 -2.01
N LEU A 224 -0.61 -9.52 -1.57
CA LEU A 224 -0.11 -8.46 -2.44
C LEU A 224 0.91 -9.05 -3.43
N ASN A 225 0.64 -8.86 -4.72
CA ASN A 225 1.53 -9.22 -5.81
C ASN A 225 1.98 -7.95 -6.53
N TRP A 226 3.22 -7.93 -7.02
CA TRP A 226 3.66 -6.89 -7.97
C TRP A 226 4.69 -7.39 -8.98
N PHE A 227 4.76 -6.67 -10.09
CA PHE A 227 5.69 -6.89 -11.19
C PHE A 227 6.41 -5.58 -11.54
N ALA A 228 7.74 -5.62 -11.64
CA ALA A 228 8.58 -4.47 -11.99
C ALA A 228 9.22 -4.65 -13.38
N GLY A 229 8.71 -3.91 -14.37
CA GLY A 229 9.04 -4.05 -15.80
C GLY A 229 10.55 -4.06 -16.11
N ALA A 230 11.28 -3.05 -15.64
CA ALA A 230 12.71 -2.86 -15.84
C ALA A 230 13.58 -4.05 -15.43
N ARG A 231 13.10 -4.87 -14.48
CA ARG A 231 13.80 -6.06 -13.97
C ARG A 231 13.18 -7.36 -14.47
N LYS A 232 11.90 -7.33 -14.87
CA LYS A 232 11.01 -8.49 -15.03
C LYS A 232 10.90 -9.31 -13.74
N ASP A 233 11.04 -8.63 -12.60
CA ASP A 233 10.89 -9.21 -11.27
C ASP A 233 9.39 -9.34 -10.96
N TRP A 234 8.92 -10.57 -10.75
CA TRP A 234 7.66 -10.86 -10.05
C TRP A 234 7.95 -11.04 -8.56
N VAL A 235 7.12 -10.45 -7.70
CA VAL A 235 7.23 -10.62 -6.24
C VAL A 235 5.85 -10.82 -5.63
N VAL A 236 5.77 -11.79 -4.73
CA VAL A 236 4.60 -12.04 -3.86
C VAL A 236 4.99 -11.64 -2.44
N PHE A 237 4.18 -10.82 -1.78
CA PHE A 237 4.22 -10.64 -0.33
C PHE A 237 3.16 -11.54 0.31
N ASP A 238 3.55 -12.81 0.49
CA ASP A 238 2.79 -13.77 1.31
C ASP A 238 2.87 -13.33 2.78
N SER A 239 1.71 -13.16 3.41
CA SER A 239 1.62 -12.72 4.80
C SER A 239 0.38 -13.27 5.49
N THR A 240 0.53 -13.61 6.77
CA THR A 240 -0.60 -13.96 7.65
C THR A 240 -1.59 -12.81 7.91
N THR A 241 -1.30 -11.59 7.44
CA THR A 241 -2.13 -10.38 7.59
C THR A 241 -2.98 -10.14 6.35
N THR A 242 -4.30 -9.99 6.52
CA THR A 242 -5.22 -9.90 5.36
C THR A 242 -5.28 -8.47 4.82
N PRO A 243 -5.02 -8.19 3.53
CA PRO A 243 -5.23 -6.87 2.92
C PRO A 243 -6.71 -6.43 3.00
N ILE A 244 -6.94 -5.17 3.35
CA ILE A 244 -8.28 -4.57 3.51
C ILE A 244 -8.47 -3.26 2.73
N SER A 245 -7.47 -2.82 1.97
CA SER A 245 -7.57 -1.75 0.97
C SER A 245 -7.04 -2.22 -0.38
N PRO A 246 -7.40 -1.53 -1.48
CA PRO A 246 -6.54 -1.49 -2.68
C PRO A 246 -5.09 -1.12 -2.31
N PRO A 247 -4.09 -1.58 -3.07
CA PRO A 247 -2.76 -0.98 -3.06
C PRO A 247 -2.76 0.37 -3.79
N ALA A 248 -1.76 1.20 -3.50
CA ALA A 248 -1.39 2.36 -4.32
C ALA A 248 0.13 2.34 -4.58
N VAL A 249 0.56 2.87 -5.73
CA VAL A 249 1.96 2.85 -6.18
C VAL A 249 2.42 4.30 -6.43
N SER A 250 3.66 4.64 -6.08
CA SER A 250 4.22 5.98 -6.35
C SER A 250 4.47 6.21 -7.84
N SER A 251 4.49 7.47 -8.28
CA SER A 251 4.65 7.81 -9.71
C SER A 251 5.96 7.30 -10.33
N ASP A 252 7.00 7.07 -9.52
CA ASP A 252 8.29 6.48 -9.92
C ASP A 252 8.34 4.94 -9.86
N GLY A 253 7.25 4.29 -9.43
CA GLY A 253 7.16 2.84 -9.25
C GLY A 253 7.97 2.26 -8.09
N ARG A 254 8.58 3.10 -7.25
CA ARG A 254 9.47 2.66 -6.18
C ARG A 254 8.72 2.19 -4.93
N LEU A 255 7.59 2.79 -4.60
CA LEU A 255 6.86 2.55 -3.35
C LEU A 255 5.49 1.94 -3.65
N ILE A 256 5.10 0.95 -2.85
CA ILE A 256 3.74 0.40 -2.82
C ILE A 256 3.21 0.53 -1.40
N VAL A 257 2.00 1.04 -1.22
CA VAL A 257 1.34 1.17 0.10
C VAL A 257 -0.02 0.49 0.12
N TRP A 258 -0.36 -0.17 1.22
CA TRP A 258 -1.64 -0.86 1.42
C TRP A 258 -1.94 -1.05 2.90
N VAL A 259 -3.22 -1.23 3.24
CA VAL A 259 -3.65 -1.53 4.62
C VAL A 259 -3.94 -3.03 4.78
N VAL A 260 -3.47 -3.61 5.89
CA VAL A 260 -3.79 -4.98 6.31
C VAL A 260 -4.50 -5.02 7.66
N GLU A 261 -5.36 -6.02 7.86
CA GLU A 261 -5.83 -6.43 9.19
C GLU A 261 -4.81 -7.39 9.82
N ALA A 262 -4.27 -7.00 10.98
CA ALA A 262 -3.32 -7.76 11.77
C ALA A 262 -3.82 -7.90 13.21
N LYS A 263 -4.21 -9.12 13.61
CA LYS A 263 -4.66 -9.47 14.98
C LYS A 263 -5.86 -8.63 15.50
N GLY A 264 -6.66 -8.06 14.60
CA GLY A 264 -7.82 -7.22 14.92
C GLY A 264 -7.56 -5.70 14.93
N SER A 265 -6.35 -5.27 14.55
CA SER A 265 -6.00 -3.86 14.26
C SER A 265 -5.72 -3.68 12.77
N SER A 266 -6.03 -2.50 12.23
CA SER A 266 -5.63 -2.09 10.87
C SER A 266 -4.21 -1.51 10.89
N VAL A 267 -3.37 -1.87 9.92
CA VAL A 267 -1.98 -1.40 9.83
C VAL A 267 -1.66 -0.99 8.39
N LEU A 268 -1.14 0.23 8.20
CA LEU A 268 -0.61 0.70 6.93
C LEU A 268 0.82 0.21 6.73
N LEU A 269 1.04 -0.53 5.65
CA LEU A 269 2.35 -1.03 5.22
C LEU A 269 2.85 -0.25 4.00
N MET A 270 4.18 -0.21 3.86
CA MET A 270 4.90 0.30 2.69
C MET A 270 5.96 -0.72 2.27
N ALA A 271 6.03 -1.04 0.98
CA ALA A 271 7.14 -1.76 0.37
C ALA A 271 8.02 -0.80 -0.45
N ASP A 272 9.34 -0.96 -0.37
CA ASP A 272 10.28 -0.39 -1.35
C ASP A 272 10.62 -1.48 -2.38
N THR A 273 10.23 -1.28 -3.65
CA THR A 273 10.38 -2.28 -4.73
C THR A 273 11.84 -2.47 -5.16
N VAL A 274 12.71 -1.51 -4.85
CA VAL A 274 14.14 -1.54 -5.17
C VAL A 274 14.90 -2.35 -4.12
N ALA A 275 14.61 -2.12 -2.84
CA ALA A 275 15.23 -2.80 -1.69
C ALA A 275 14.58 -4.14 -1.33
N ARG A 276 13.31 -4.33 -1.70
CA ARG A 276 12.42 -5.44 -1.28
C ARG A 276 12.20 -5.52 0.23
N GLU A 277 12.24 -4.38 0.91
CA GLU A 277 11.91 -4.26 2.34
C GLU A 277 10.46 -3.80 2.53
N VAL A 278 9.77 -4.34 3.55
CA VAL A 278 8.41 -3.93 3.94
C VAL A 278 8.42 -3.36 5.35
N THR A 279 7.84 -2.17 5.51
CA THR A 279 7.84 -1.38 6.75
C THR A 279 6.42 -1.06 7.20
N SER A 280 6.16 -1.13 8.51
CA SER A 280 4.92 -0.64 9.13
C SER A 280 5.00 0.87 9.32
N ILE A 281 4.08 1.62 8.72
CA ILE A 281 4.03 3.08 8.79
C ILE A 281 3.28 3.54 10.05
N THR A 282 2.15 2.91 10.35
CA THR A 282 1.29 3.27 11.49
C THR A 282 1.54 2.41 12.73
N GLY A 283 1.24 2.97 13.91
CA GLY A 283 1.15 2.24 15.18
C GLY A 283 -0.21 1.55 15.41
N THR A 284 -0.38 0.92 16.58
CA THR A 284 -1.58 0.13 16.95
C THR A 284 -2.86 0.93 17.16
N GLU A 285 -2.73 2.22 17.46
CA GLU A 285 -3.87 3.12 17.72
C GLU A 285 -4.46 3.74 16.46
N ALA A 286 -3.85 3.48 15.29
CA ALA A 286 -4.30 4.01 14.01
C ALA A 286 -5.45 3.17 13.43
N MET A 287 -6.33 3.81 12.66
CA MET A 287 -7.37 3.15 11.87
C MET A 287 -7.29 3.57 10.40
N PRO A 288 -6.18 3.23 9.71
CA PRO A 288 -5.92 3.68 8.35
C PRO A 288 -6.84 3.03 7.32
N ALA A 289 -7.20 3.79 6.29
CA ALA A 289 -7.92 3.39 5.10
C ALA A 289 -7.52 4.28 3.92
N ASN A 290 -7.77 3.81 2.69
CA ASN A 290 -7.58 4.57 1.45
C ASN A 290 -6.19 5.27 1.34
N PRO A 291 -5.07 4.52 1.41
CA PRO A 291 -3.74 5.11 1.32
C PRO A 291 -3.38 5.51 -0.12
N ALA A 292 -2.59 6.57 -0.27
CA ALA A 292 -1.90 6.96 -1.49
C ALA A 292 -0.45 7.35 -1.16
N VAL A 293 0.45 7.30 -2.14
CA VAL A 293 1.87 7.59 -1.96
C VAL A 293 2.45 8.27 -3.19
N ASP A 294 3.24 9.33 -3.00
CA ASP A 294 4.08 9.87 -4.06
C ASP A 294 5.33 10.57 -3.50
N GLY A 295 6.45 10.47 -4.22
CA GLY A 295 7.73 11.07 -3.86
C GLY A 295 8.24 10.70 -2.46
N ASN A 296 8.06 11.59 -1.49
CA ASN A 296 8.50 11.44 -0.09
C ASN A 296 7.33 11.25 0.90
N TYR A 297 6.10 11.18 0.42
CA TYR A 297 4.91 11.31 1.27
C TYR A 297 3.92 10.18 1.05
N ILE A 298 3.41 9.63 2.15
CA ILE A 298 2.26 8.73 2.18
C ILE A 298 1.11 9.49 2.82
N VAL A 299 -0.10 9.40 2.26
CA VAL A 299 -1.32 9.99 2.85
C VAL A 299 -2.39 8.92 3.00
N TRP A 300 -3.26 9.05 4.01
CA TRP A 300 -4.37 8.11 4.24
C TRP A 300 -5.53 8.76 5.00
N THR A 301 -6.71 8.14 4.94
CA THR A 301 -7.84 8.41 5.85
C THR A 301 -7.60 7.66 7.15
N ASP A 302 -7.58 8.32 8.29
CA ASP A 302 -7.47 7.67 9.60
C ASP A 302 -8.71 7.91 10.46
N ASN A 303 -9.29 6.84 10.97
CA ASN A 303 -10.57 6.88 11.71
C ASN A 303 -10.36 6.91 13.24
N ARG A 304 -9.12 6.99 13.72
CA ARG A 304 -8.76 6.86 15.15
C ARG A 304 -9.47 7.85 16.09
N ASN A 305 -9.93 8.98 15.57
CA ASN A 305 -10.58 10.05 16.33
C ASN A 305 -12.12 9.90 16.37
N GLY A 306 -12.72 8.99 15.60
CA GLY A 306 -14.17 8.73 15.54
C GLY A 306 -14.88 9.29 14.31
N ASN A 307 -14.18 10.11 13.52
CA ASN A 307 -14.45 10.49 12.13
C ASN A 307 -13.17 10.20 11.30
N GLY A 308 -13.31 10.15 9.99
CA GLY A 308 -12.17 10.14 9.06
C GLY A 308 -11.48 11.51 9.03
N ASP A 309 -10.21 11.53 9.44
CA ASP A 309 -9.28 12.65 9.28
C ASP A 309 -8.23 12.28 8.21
N ILE A 310 -7.65 13.27 7.51
CA ILE A 310 -6.50 13.03 6.63
C ILE A 310 -5.21 13.07 7.44
N TYR A 311 -4.35 12.07 7.25
CA TYR A 311 -3.00 11.99 7.81
C TYR A 311 -1.95 11.88 6.71
N LEU A 312 -0.72 12.30 7.05
CA LEU A 312 0.47 12.23 6.20
C LEU A 312 1.65 11.63 6.96
N TYR A 313 2.50 10.87 6.28
CA TYR A 313 3.80 10.41 6.75
C TYR A 313 4.89 10.92 5.81
N ASP A 314 5.88 11.60 6.37
CA ASP A 314 7.07 12.12 5.69
C ASP A 314 8.20 11.10 5.81
N ILE A 315 8.52 10.39 4.73
CA ILE A 315 9.40 9.22 4.71
C ILE A 315 10.83 9.60 5.12
N GLN A 316 11.37 10.69 4.58
CA GLN A 316 12.72 11.19 4.90
C GLN A 316 12.92 11.54 6.37
N SER A 317 11.88 12.06 7.05
CA SER A 317 11.96 12.45 8.47
C SER A 317 11.32 11.45 9.44
N GLY A 318 10.65 10.43 8.93
CA GLY A 318 9.90 9.44 9.72
C GLY A 318 8.77 10.05 10.55
N GLN A 319 8.19 11.17 10.14
CA GLN A 319 7.19 11.92 10.91
C GLN A 319 5.77 11.72 10.38
N GLU A 320 4.89 11.17 11.21
CA GLU A 320 3.44 11.26 11.04
C GLU A 320 2.96 12.70 11.37
N ARG A 321 2.02 13.23 10.59
CA ARG A 321 1.35 14.52 10.79
C ARG A 321 -0.13 14.36 10.48
N GLN A 322 -1.00 14.81 11.38
CA GLN A 322 -2.41 15.01 11.08
C GLN A 322 -2.56 16.24 10.17
N ILE A 323 -3.34 16.12 9.09
CA ILE A 323 -3.54 17.16 8.08
C ILE A 323 -4.89 17.85 8.25
N THR A 324 -5.96 17.09 8.54
CA THR A 324 -7.26 17.64 8.96
C THR A 324 -7.61 17.19 10.37
N SER A 325 -8.32 18.03 11.11
CA SER A 325 -8.83 17.72 12.47
C SER A 325 -10.19 18.38 12.69
N ASP A 326 -11.01 18.34 11.64
CA ASP A 326 -12.30 19.04 11.57
C ASP A 326 -13.43 18.09 12.01
N SER A 327 -14.56 18.61 12.48
CA SER A 327 -15.62 17.78 13.11
C SER A 327 -16.51 17.00 12.13
N THR A 328 -15.97 16.73 10.95
CA THR A 328 -16.63 16.34 9.71
C THR A 328 -15.81 15.24 9.06
N GLU A 329 -16.41 14.46 8.15
CA GLU A 329 -15.68 13.38 7.48
C GLU A 329 -14.78 13.96 6.38
N GLN A 330 -13.49 13.59 6.38
CA GLN A 330 -12.59 13.72 5.23
C GLN A 330 -12.07 12.33 4.83
N ALA A 331 -12.05 12.03 3.52
CA ALA A 331 -11.73 10.69 3.04
C ALA A 331 -11.13 10.64 1.62
N PHE A 332 -10.56 9.47 1.29
CA PHE A 332 -9.94 9.12 -0.01
C PHE A 332 -8.85 10.09 -0.51
N PRO A 333 -7.86 10.44 0.33
CA PRO A 333 -6.82 11.40 -0.06
C PRO A 333 -5.92 10.85 -1.17
N ASP A 334 -5.54 11.72 -2.09
CA ASP A 334 -4.58 11.45 -3.15
C ASP A 334 -3.44 12.47 -3.13
N ILE A 335 -2.29 12.16 -3.74
CA ILE A 335 -1.10 13.00 -3.64
C ILE A 335 -0.25 12.96 -4.90
N SER A 336 0.25 14.13 -5.31
CA SER A 336 1.29 14.25 -6.34
C SER A 336 2.32 15.29 -5.94
N GLY A 337 3.60 14.88 -5.88
CA GLY A 337 4.72 15.69 -5.44
C GLY A 337 4.58 16.18 -3.99
N ASN A 338 4.00 17.37 -3.82
CA ASN A 338 3.68 17.96 -2.51
C ASN A 338 2.24 18.47 -2.40
N ARG A 339 1.35 18.25 -3.39
CA ARG A 339 -0.07 18.61 -3.31
C ARG A 339 -0.90 17.40 -2.93
N ILE A 340 -1.70 17.53 -1.88
CA ILE A 340 -2.70 16.55 -1.44
C ILE A 340 -4.07 17.00 -1.95
N VAL A 341 -4.93 16.08 -2.36
CA VAL A 341 -6.37 16.30 -2.58
C VAL A 341 -7.20 15.31 -1.80
N TRP A 342 -8.42 15.65 -1.39
CA TRP A 342 -9.33 14.73 -0.67
C TRP A 342 -10.80 15.14 -0.80
N MET A 343 -11.71 14.24 -0.44
CA MET A 343 -13.14 14.55 -0.26
C MET A 343 -13.39 15.04 1.17
N GLY A 344 -14.14 16.12 1.36
CA GLY A 344 -14.60 16.61 2.68
C GLY A 344 -16.10 16.89 2.71
N GLN A 345 -16.74 16.72 3.88
CA GLN A 345 -18.18 16.93 4.07
C GLN A 345 -18.58 18.27 4.70
N ASP A 346 -17.70 19.27 4.69
CA ASP A 346 -17.84 20.51 5.48
C ASP A 346 -19.02 21.40 5.05
N THR A 347 -19.56 21.18 3.85
CA THR A 347 -20.76 21.85 3.32
C THR A 347 -22.07 21.05 3.54
N GLY A 348 -21.98 19.83 4.07
CA GLY A 348 -23.09 18.86 4.12
C GLY A 348 -23.28 18.02 2.85
N GLN A 349 -22.38 18.16 1.87
CA GLN A 349 -22.21 17.29 0.70
C GLN A 349 -20.71 16.99 0.56
N TRP A 350 -20.33 15.98 -0.23
CA TRP A 350 -18.93 15.78 -0.56
C TRP A 350 -18.42 16.83 -1.55
N GLU A 351 -17.38 17.57 -1.16
CA GLU A 351 -16.65 18.53 -1.99
C GLU A 351 -15.16 18.13 -2.03
N ILE A 352 -14.43 18.54 -3.08
CA ILE A 352 -12.99 18.28 -3.22
C ILE A 352 -12.19 19.45 -2.63
N TYR A 353 -11.20 19.12 -1.80
CA TYR A 353 -10.25 20.05 -1.20
C TYR A 353 -8.83 19.74 -1.66
N GLU A 354 -7.95 20.73 -1.65
CA GLU A 354 -6.51 20.57 -1.89
C GLU A 354 -5.65 21.33 -0.86
N MET A 355 -4.41 20.90 -0.69
CA MET A 355 -3.41 21.64 0.07
C MET A 355 -1.98 21.28 -0.38
N GLU A 356 -1.09 22.27 -0.44
CA GLU A 356 0.35 22.03 -0.54
C GLU A 356 1.00 21.76 0.82
N VAL A 357 1.77 20.68 0.91
CA VAL A 357 2.65 20.38 2.04
C VAL A 357 3.78 21.41 2.05
N THR A 358 3.65 22.43 2.90
CA THR A 358 4.64 23.50 3.04
C THR A 358 5.70 23.18 4.10
N GLY A 359 6.97 23.40 3.75
CA GLY A 359 8.11 22.87 4.50
C GLY A 359 8.56 23.71 5.70
N THR A 360 8.04 23.38 6.89
CA THR A 360 8.93 23.07 8.03
C THR A 360 8.31 21.95 8.86
N PRO A 361 9.09 21.03 9.47
CA PRO A 361 8.58 20.12 10.47
C PRO A 361 8.06 20.94 11.65
N VAL A 362 6.75 20.89 11.92
CA VAL A 362 6.19 21.37 13.18
C VAL A 362 6.83 20.51 14.28
N PRO A 363 7.62 21.08 15.20
CA PRO A 363 8.14 20.30 16.32
C PRO A 363 6.93 19.76 17.10
N PRO A 364 6.93 18.48 17.52
CA PRO A 364 5.77 17.91 18.20
C PRO A 364 5.36 18.81 19.36
N ALA A 365 4.08 19.21 19.38
CA ALA A 365 3.53 20.03 20.45
C ALA A 365 3.92 19.39 21.79
N PRO A 366 4.46 20.12 22.77
CA PRO A 366 5.04 19.49 23.96
C PRO A 366 4.05 18.60 24.70
N GLY A 367 4.15 17.29 24.44
CA GLY A 367 3.48 16.27 25.22
C GLY A 367 3.90 16.41 26.69
N PRO A 368 3.11 15.89 27.64
CA PRO A 368 3.37 16.03 29.07
C PRO A 368 4.62 15.24 29.52
N SER A 369 5.80 15.72 29.14
CA SER A 369 7.14 15.15 29.36
C SER A 369 7.62 15.38 30.80
N ALA A 370 6.78 15.02 31.77
CA ALA A 370 7.22 14.74 33.12
C ALA A 370 7.74 13.29 33.15
N PRO A 371 9.01 13.02 33.51
CA PRO A 371 9.48 11.65 33.67
C PRO A 371 8.68 10.98 34.80
N VAL A 372 8.03 9.86 34.49
CA VAL A 372 7.24 9.09 35.45
C VAL A 372 8.16 8.66 36.61
N PRO A 373 7.92 9.10 37.86
CA PRO A 373 8.72 8.66 38.99
C PRO A 373 8.59 7.14 39.18
N PRO A 374 9.66 6.41 39.54
CA PRO A 374 9.58 4.99 39.79
C PRO A 374 8.55 4.70 40.88
N ALA A 375 7.67 3.74 40.63
CA ALA A 375 6.54 3.44 41.51
C ALA A 375 7.01 3.08 42.94
N PRO A 376 6.40 3.66 43.99
CA PRO A 376 6.66 3.23 45.36
C PRO A 376 6.34 1.74 45.54
N GLY A 377 7.20 1.03 46.27
CA GLY A 377 6.97 -0.38 46.65
C GLY A 377 5.70 -0.56 47.50
N PRO A 378 5.18 -1.80 47.61
CA PRO A 378 3.86 -2.07 48.17
C PRO A 378 3.71 -1.61 49.64
N SER A 379 2.78 -0.70 49.87
CA SER A 379 2.54 -0.07 51.17
C SER A 379 1.93 -1.04 52.20
N ALA A 380 2.63 -1.20 53.33
CA ALA A 380 2.06 -1.71 54.58
C ALA A 380 1.19 -0.62 55.28
N PRO A 381 0.33 -0.97 56.26
CA PRO A 381 -0.94 -0.25 56.47
C PRO A 381 -0.84 1.10 57.18
N VAL A 382 -1.82 1.96 56.87
CA VAL A 382 -1.97 3.33 57.39
C VAL A 382 -2.50 3.34 58.84
N PRO A 383 -1.81 3.99 59.81
CA PRO A 383 -2.36 4.28 61.14
C PRO A 383 -3.24 5.54 61.13
N PRO A 384 -4.23 5.66 62.05
CA PRO A 384 -5.15 6.80 62.09
C PRO A 384 -4.51 8.09 62.60
N ALA A 385 -5.06 9.23 62.17
CA ALA A 385 -4.49 10.57 62.43
C ALA A 385 -4.69 11.07 63.88
N PRO A 386 -3.73 11.85 64.44
CA PRO A 386 -3.81 12.37 65.80
C PRO A 386 -4.51 13.74 65.92
N GLY A 387 -5.12 13.98 67.08
CA GLY A 387 -5.62 15.31 67.51
C GLY A 387 -4.54 16.16 68.24
N PRO A 388 -4.80 17.46 68.50
CA PRO A 388 -3.75 18.43 68.85
C PRO A 388 -3.56 18.71 70.36
N SER A 389 -2.29 18.93 70.75
CA SER A 389 -1.88 19.82 71.87
C SER A 389 -0.34 19.98 71.94
N ALA A 390 0.13 21.08 72.55
CA ALA A 390 1.55 21.44 72.78
C ALA A 390 2.03 20.97 74.19
N PRO A 391 3.31 21.16 74.66
CA PRO A 391 4.40 21.99 74.11
C PRO A 391 5.88 21.47 74.19
N VAL A 392 6.71 22.05 73.29
CA VAL A 392 8.08 22.64 73.42
C VAL A 392 8.89 22.47 74.75
N PRO A 393 10.25 22.28 74.74
CA PRO A 393 11.22 21.87 73.70
C PRO A 393 11.85 20.49 74.06
N PRO A 394 13.17 20.21 74.40
CA PRO A 394 14.44 20.98 74.48
C PRO A 394 15.49 20.61 73.39
N ALA A 395 16.76 20.96 73.61
CA ALA A 395 17.99 20.63 72.84
C ALA A 395 19.18 20.50 73.89
N PRO A 396 20.52 20.48 73.59
CA PRO A 396 21.26 20.70 72.32
C PRO A 396 22.62 19.91 72.12
N VAL A 397 23.39 20.33 71.10
CA VAL A 397 24.88 20.25 70.84
C VAL A 397 25.61 18.92 70.44
N PRO A 398 26.78 19.01 69.73
CA PRO A 398 27.44 17.93 68.92
C PRO A 398 28.92 17.70 69.41
N PRO A 399 30.06 17.60 68.64
CA PRO A 399 30.36 17.32 67.21
C PRO A 399 31.62 16.43 66.88
N ALA A 400 31.90 16.22 65.58
CA ALA A 400 33.25 16.14 64.93
C ALA A 400 34.15 14.86 65.14
N PRO A 401 35.35 14.72 64.50
CA PRO A 401 35.60 14.72 63.03
C PRO A 401 36.67 13.71 62.46
N GLY A 402 36.49 13.26 61.19
CA GLY A 402 37.56 12.89 60.21
C GLY A 402 38.53 11.70 60.51
N PRO A 403 39.66 11.52 59.77
CA PRO A 403 39.94 11.88 58.35
C PRO A 403 40.82 10.87 57.52
N SER A 404 41.08 11.15 56.23
CA SER A 404 42.29 10.80 55.40
C SER A 404 42.60 9.35 54.87
N ALA A 405 42.32 9.09 53.57
CA ALA A 405 43.23 9.03 52.37
C ALA A 405 44.68 8.39 52.43
N PRO A 406 45.42 8.11 51.30
CA PRO A 406 45.10 7.71 49.88
C PRO A 406 46.11 6.71 49.16
N VAL A 407 45.99 6.51 47.81
CA VAL A 407 46.94 5.93 46.76
C VAL A 407 47.37 4.43 46.84
N PRO A 408 47.92 3.74 45.79
CA PRO A 408 48.43 4.19 44.45
C PRO A 408 47.89 3.44 43.17
N PRO A 409 48.32 3.78 41.92
CA PRO A 409 47.69 3.34 40.64
C PRO A 409 48.58 2.67 39.55
N ALA A 410 47.93 2.19 38.47
CA ALA A 410 48.46 1.95 37.08
C ALA A 410 49.44 0.75 36.88
N PRO A 411 49.61 0.14 35.67
CA PRO A 411 49.54 0.74 34.32
C PRO A 411 48.79 -0.04 33.19
N GLY A 412 48.68 0.60 32.02
CA GLY A 412 48.52 -0.02 30.68
C GLY A 412 49.72 0.37 29.78
N PRO A 413 49.64 0.35 28.42
CA PRO A 413 48.52 0.00 27.54
C PRO A 413 48.88 -1.03 26.44
N SER A 414 47.94 -1.37 25.55
CA SER A 414 48.20 -1.81 24.16
C SER A 414 46.96 -1.65 23.26
N ALA A 415 47.16 -1.66 21.94
CA ALA A 415 46.21 -1.27 20.91
C ALA A 415 45.10 -2.33 20.62
N PRO A 416 43.98 -1.97 19.97
CA PRO A 416 42.82 -2.87 19.83
C PRO A 416 43.04 -3.96 18.78
N VAL A 417 42.39 -5.11 19.02
CA VAL A 417 42.21 -6.20 18.04
C VAL A 417 41.17 -5.74 17.00
N PRO A 418 41.41 -5.89 15.69
CA PRO A 418 40.39 -5.62 14.68
C PRO A 418 39.23 -6.64 14.78
N PRO A 419 37.98 -6.26 14.48
CA PRO A 419 36.90 -7.23 14.35
C PRO A 419 37.25 -8.23 13.23
N ALA A 420 36.92 -9.50 13.45
CA ALA A 420 37.10 -10.53 12.42
C ALA A 420 36.17 -10.24 11.22
N PRO A 421 36.63 -10.49 9.98
CA PRO A 421 35.74 -10.46 8.84
C PRO A 421 34.77 -11.65 8.88
N GLY A 422 33.48 -11.40 8.60
CA GLY A 422 32.72 -12.36 7.81
C GLY A 422 33.24 -12.33 6.36
N PRO A 423 33.06 -13.41 5.57
CA PRO A 423 31.76 -14.07 5.44
C PRO A 423 31.87 -15.62 5.50
N SER A 424 30.91 -16.29 4.85
CA SER A 424 30.88 -17.72 4.55
C SER A 424 32.16 -18.26 3.89
N ASP A 425 32.55 -19.48 4.27
CA ASP A 425 33.71 -20.18 3.71
C ASP A 425 33.30 -21.47 2.97
N GLY A 426 33.69 -21.57 1.69
CA GLY A 426 34.05 -22.86 1.08
C GLY A 426 33.05 -23.57 0.16
N LEU A 427 31.79 -23.78 0.55
CA LEU A 427 30.92 -24.69 -0.21
C LEU A 427 30.39 -24.05 -1.50
N THR A 428 30.90 -24.51 -2.66
CA THR A 428 30.40 -24.14 -3.99
C THR A 428 29.97 -25.39 -4.74
N ILE A 429 28.72 -25.40 -5.19
CA ILE A 429 28.09 -26.47 -5.99
C ILE A 429 27.43 -25.82 -7.20
N THR A 430 27.64 -26.41 -8.38
CA THR A 430 27.06 -25.96 -9.65
C THR A 430 26.07 -26.97 -10.21
N GLY A 431 25.25 -26.56 -11.18
CA GLY A 431 24.36 -27.48 -11.90
C GLY A 431 25.11 -28.61 -12.59
N ASP A 432 26.33 -28.36 -13.08
CA ASP A 432 27.19 -29.38 -13.71
C ASP A 432 27.71 -30.41 -12.69
N ASP A 433 28.01 -29.99 -11.45
CA ASP A 433 28.39 -30.93 -10.37
C ASP A 433 27.25 -31.92 -10.09
N ILE A 434 26.03 -31.40 -10.03
CA ILE A 434 24.80 -32.13 -9.71
C ILE A 434 24.38 -33.05 -10.89
N ALA A 435 24.47 -32.57 -12.12
CA ALA A 435 24.09 -33.33 -13.32
C ALA A 435 24.95 -34.59 -13.56
N ASN A 436 26.14 -34.66 -12.95
CA ASN A 436 27.03 -35.82 -13.03
C ASN A 436 26.85 -36.82 -11.87
N LEU A 437 26.00 -36.51 -10.87
CA LEU A 437 25.74 -37.41 -9.74
C LEU A 437 25.02 -38.70 -10.18
N GLN A 438 25.30 -39.80 -9.49
CA GLN A 438 24.61 -41.07 -9.68
C GLN A 438 23.46 -41.18 -8.68
N TRP A 439 22.25 -40.94 -9.17
CA TRP A 439 21.01 -40.97 -8.39
C TRP A 439 20.43 -42.38 -8.28
N GLN A 440 19.87 -42.69 -7.11
CA GLN A 440 19.13 -43.91 -6.80
C GLN A 440 17.93 -43.58 -5.90
N GLU A 441 16.94 -44.48 -5.80
CA GLU A 441 15.85 -44.33 -4.82
C GLU A 441 16.39 -44.52 -3.39
N ASP A 442 15.93 -43.70 -2.44
CA ASP A 442 16.35 -43.80 -1.04
C ASP A 442 15.67 -45.01 -0.33
N PRO A 443 16.44 -45.91 0.31
CA PRO A 443 15.89 -47.13 0.91
C PRO A 443 15.15 -46.89 2.25
N ALA A 444 15.19 -45.69 2.81
CA ALA A 444 14.45 -45.28 4.00
C ALA A 444 13.27 -44.33 3.68
N MET A 445 13.31 -43.62 2.55
CA MET A 445 12.30 -42.66 2.09
C MET A 445 11.79 -43.05 0.69
N PRO A 446 10.78 -43.93 0.58
CA PRO A 446 10.27 -44.41 -0.72
C PRO A 446 9.82 -43.26 -1.63
N GLY A 447 10.17 -43.33 -2.92
CA GLY A 447 9.92 -42.27 -3.91
C GLY A 447 10.88 -41.09 -3.88
N TRP A 448 11.68 -40.90 -2.82
CA TRP A 448 12.77 -39.90 -2.81
C TRP A 448 13.97 -40.41 -3.61
N LEU A 449 14.66 -39.49 -4.29
CA LEU A 449 15.96 -39.80 -4.90
C LEU A 449 17.08 -39.30 -3.99
N THR A 450 18.14 -40.10 -3.88
CA THR A 450 19.38 -39.72 -3.20
C THR A 450 20.60 -39.97 -4.07
N ALA A 451 21.62 -39.12 -3.89
CA ALA A 451 22.95 -39.29 -4.47
C ALA A 451 24.02 -38.87 -3.45
N ARG A 452 25.27 -39.29 -3.67
CA ARG A 452 26.36 -39.10 -2.72
C ARG A 452 27.63 -38.66 -3.44
N ASP A 453 28.22 -37.54 -3.02
CA ASP A 453 29.60 -37.14 -3.37
C ASP A 453 30.52 -37.47 -2.16
N PRO A 454 31.20 -38.63 -2.16
CA PRO A 454 32.11 -39.00 -1.09
C PRO A 454 33.47 -38.28 -1.18
N ALA A 455 33.75 -37.51 -2.24
CA ALA A 455 34.96 -36.70 -2.35
C ALA A 455 34.79 -35.33 -1.69
N ARG A 456 33.56 -34.78 -1.69
CA ARG A 456 33.19 -33.56 -0.96
C ARG A 456 32.56 -33.79 0.41
N GLY A 457 32.13 -35.03 0.72
CA GLY A 457 31.46 -35.35 1.99
C GLY A 457 30.00 -34.88 2.02
N LEU A 458 29.29 -34.99 0.89
CA LEU A 458 27.95 -34.47 0.69
C LEU A 458 26.97 -35.58 0.31
N THR A 459 25.77 -35.52 0.89
CA THR A 459 24.61 -36.34 0.48
C THR A 459 23.53 -35.43 -0.07
N PHE A 460 22.99 -35.79 -1.23
CA PHE A 460 21.99 -35.02 -1.96
C PHE A 460 20.66 -35.78 -1.93
N TYR A 461 19.56 -35.03 -1.86
CA TYR A 461 18.20 -35.56 -1.82
C TYR A 461 17.28 -34.73 -2.73
N VAL A 462 16.36 -35.40 -3.40
CA VAL A 462 15.23 -34.80 -4.13
C VAL A 462 13.94 -35.40 -3.58
N ASP A 463 13.08 -34.53 -3.09
CA ASP A 463 11.71 -34.83 -2.71
C ASP A 463 10.83 -34.90 -3.98
N PRO A 464 10.06 -35.98 -4.21
CA PRO A 464 9.16 -36.08 -5.36
C PRO A 464 8.06 -35.01 -5.38
N ASP A 465 7.71 -34.41 -4.23
CA ASP A 465 6.69 -33.36 -4.13
C ASP A 465 7.26 -31.94 -4.42
N ILE A 466 8.59 -31.73 -4.36
CA ILE A 466 9.27 -30.46 -4.71
C ILE A 466 10.57 -30.68 -5.53
N PRO A 467 10.50 -31.29 -6.73
CA PRO A 467 11.67 -31.80 -7.47
C PRO A 467 12.67 -30.73 -7.96
N ASP A 468 12.28 -29.45 -7.99
CA ASP A 468 13.15 -28.33 -8.38
C ASP A 468 14.07 -27.82 -7.25
N ILE A 469 13.97 -28.40 -6.05
CA ILE A 469 14.84 -28.13 -4.90
C ILE A 469 15.62 -29.38 -4.52
N ILE A 470 16.95 -29.25 -4.49
CA ILE A 470 17.88 -30.31 -4.09
C ILE A 470 18.37 -30.00 -2.69
N ILE A 471 18.06 -30.87 -1.73
CA ILE A 471 18.55 -30.75 -0.35
C ILE A 471 19.93 -31.40 -0.28
N ILE A 472 20.91 -30.69 0.27
CA ILE A 472 22.30 -31.13 0.38
C ILE A 472 22.69 -31.11 1.85
N ILE A 473 23.18 -32.25 2.36
CA ILE A 473 23.58 -32.42 3.76
C ILE A 473 25.07 -32.80 3.80
N THR A 474 25.86 -32.06 4.59
CA THR A 474 27.28 -32.37 4.84
C THR A 474 27.44 -33.53 5.81
N ASP A 475 28.59 -34.22 5.78
CA ASP A 475 28.95 -35.19 6.83
C ASP A 475 29.13 -34.56 8.23
N SER A 476 29.22 -33.23 8.33
CA SER A 476 29.12 -32.46 9.59
C SER A 476 27.68 -32.26 10.08
N GLY A 477 26.67 -32.52 9.23
CA GLY A 477 25.25 -32.37 9.56
C GLY A 477 24.66 -30.99 9.26
N GLU A 478 25.33 -30.15 8.48
CA GLU A 478 24.82 -28.86 7.99
C GLU A 478 23.96 -29.07 6.74
N TRP A 479 22.89 -28.28 6.62
CA TRP A 479 21.89 -28.41 5.55
C TRP A 479 21.96 -27.23 4.60
N TYR A 480 21.76 -27.51 3.31
CA TYR A 480 21.71 -26.51 2.25
C TYR A 480 20.60 -26.87 1.25
N GLY A 481 19.98 -25.85 0.67
CA GLY A 481 19.09 -25.99 -0.47
C GLY A 481 19.80 -25.51 -1.73
N TYR A 482 19.68 -26.26 -2.81
CA TYR A 482 20.13 -25.84 -4.14
C TYR A 482 18.98 -25.84 -5.12
N SER A 483 18.84 -24.76 -5.91
CA SER A 483 18.02 -24.75 -7.11
C SER A 483 18.73 -23.98 -8.23
N SER A 484 18.39 -24.26 -9.48
CA SER A 484 18.94 -23.57 -10.65
C SER A 484 18.63 -22.06 -10.68
N THR A 485 17.54 -21.65 -10.02
CA THR A 485 17.06 -20.25 -9.97
C THR A 485 17.71 -19.45 -8.83
N THR A 486 18.00 -20.08 -7.69
CA THR A 486 18.49 -19.39 -6.46
C THR A 486 19.96 -19.69 -6.13
N GLY A 487 20.56 -20.71 -6.76
CA GLY A 487 21.89 -21.20 -6.40
C GLY A 487 21.88 -22.01 -5.10
N LEU A 488 23.02 -22.04 -4.41
CA LEU A 488 23.20 -22.72 -3.12
C LEU A 488 22.90 -21.77 -1.96
N VAL A 489 22.01 -22.17 -1.06
CA VAL A 489 21.57 -21.41 0.12
C VAL A 489 21.71 -22.30 1.37
N SER A 490 22.20 -21.75 2.48
CA SER A 490 22.25 -22.48 3.77
C SER A 490 20.84 -22.58 4.37
N LEU A 491 20.50 -23.74 4.91
CA LEU A 491 19.24 -23.97 5.63
C LEU A 491 19.54 -24.11 7.12
N ASP A 492 19.01 -23.20 7.94
CA ASP A 492 18.93 -23.40 9.39
C ASP A 492 17.76 -24.35 9.69
N VAL A 493 18.05 -25.49 10.35
CA VAL A 493 17.13 -26.62 10.60
C VAL A 493 17.15 -27.03 12.08
#